data_AF-Q92GD3-F1
#
_entry.id   AF-Q92GD3-F1
#
_cell.length_a   1.000
_cell.length_b   1.000
_cell.length_c   1.000
_cell.angle_alpha   90.00
_cell.angle_beta   90.00
_cell.angle_gamma   90.00
#
_symmetry.space_group_name_H-M   'P 1'
#
loop_
_entity.id
_entity.type
_entity.pdbx_description
1 polymer ?
#
loop_
_entity_poly.entity_id
_entity_poly.type
_entity_poly.pdbx_seq_one_letter_code
_entity_poly.pdbx_strand_id
1 'polypeptide(L)' 'MGFEIKYTNTPSITKSMQISLEDLKLDQINVIFPGEISFKLSEKIQAIGLASLIQNDTKAATI' A
#
# COMPACT_ATOMS: atom_id res chain seq x y z
N MET A 1 -0.86 6.45 -9.85
CA MET A 1 -0.70 5.65 -8.60
C MET A 1 -1.26 4.26 -8.81
N GLY A 2 -0.60 3.22 -8.26
CA GLY A 2 -1.06 1.83 -8.32
C GLY A 2 -1.45 1.29 -6.95
N PHE A 3 -2.35 0.30 -6.93
CA PHE A 3 -2.81 -0.36 -5.70
C PHE A 3 -2.71 -1.87 -5.86
N GLU A 4 -2.20 -2.53 -4.82
CA GLU A 4 -2.12 -3.99 -4.75
C GLU A 4 -2.60 -4.47 -3.38
N ILE A 5 -3.40 -5.52 -3.33
CA ILE A 5 -3.89 -6.10 -2.08
C ILE A 5 -3.21 -7.45 -1.87
N LYS A 6 -2.55 -7.62 -0.73
CA LYS A 6 -1.84 -8.86 -0.38
C LYS A 6 -2.26 -9.34 1.00
N TYR A 7 -2.68 -10.61 1.09
CA TYR A 7 -2.92 -11.26 2.37
C TYR A 7 -1.60 -11.85 2.90
N THR A 8 -0.84 -11.03 3.64
CA THR A 8 0.45 -11.38 4.24
C THR A 8 0.70 -10.52 5.47
N ASN A 9 1.45 -11.01 6.45
CA ASN A 9 1.88 -10.23 7.61
C ASN A 9 3.22 -9.51 7.37
N THR A 10 3.95 -9.90 6.34
CA THR A 10 5.29 -9.37 6.01
C THR A 10 5.33 -8.96 4.54
N PRO A 11 4.70 -7.84 4.15
CA PRO A 11 4.75 -7.36 2.77
C PRO A 11 6.19 -7.01 2.39
N SER A 12 6.59 -7.37 1.17
CA SER A 12 7.93 -7.16 0.63
C SER A 12 7.84 -6.80 -0.85
N ILE A 13 8.91 -6.22 -1.39
CA ILE A 13 8.96 -5.85 -2.80
C ILE A 13 9.05 -7.11 -3.66
N THR A 14 8.17 -7.21 -4.65
CA THR A 14 8.17 -8.25 -5.67
C THR A 14 8.66 -7.68 -7.00
N LYS A 15 9.15 -8.55 -7.88
CA LYS A 15 9.57 -8.15 -9.23
C LYS A 15 8.42 -7.56 -10.05
N SER A 16 7.19 -8.06 -9.85
CA SER A 16 5.99 -7.54 -10.53
C SER A 16 5.73 -6.07 -10.21
N MET A 17 5.89 -5.64 -8.96
CA MET A 17 5.71 -4.24 -8.58
C MET A 17 6.73 -3.32 -9.27
N GLN A 18 7.98 -3.79 -9.42
CA GLN A 18 9.01 -3.02 -10.15
C GLN A 18 8.65 -2.85 -11.62
N ILE A 19 8.23 -3.93 -12.28
CA ILE A 19 7.78 -3.90 -13.68
C ILE A 19 6.59 -2.96 -13.83
N SER A 20 5.59 -3.03 -12.94
CA SER A 20 4.43 -2.12 -12.98
C SER A 20 4.81 -0.65 -12.81
N LEU A 21 5.81 -0.31 -11.98
CA LEU A 21 6.30 1.07 -11.87
C LEU A 21 6.87 1.58 -13.20
N GLU A 22 7.67 0.75 -13.89
CA GLU A 22 8.34 1.09 -15.14
C GLU A 22 7.36 1.13 -16.32
N ASP A 23 6.65 0.03 -16.56
CA ASP A 23 5.81 -0.17 -17.74
C ASP A 23 4.60 0.76 -17.74
N LEU A 24 3.99 0.96 -16.58
CA LEU A 24 2.81 1.81 -16.43
C LEU A 24 3.17 3.24 -16.02
N LYS A 25 4.46 3.55 -15.85
CA LYS A 25 4.99 4.85 -15.44
C LYS A 25 4.30 5.39 -14.17
N LEU A 26 4.13 4.52 -13.17
CA LEU A 26 3.46 4.89 -11.93
C LEU A 26 4.39 5.72 -11.04
N ASP A 27 3.87 6.79 -10.46
CA ASP A 27 4.61 7.59 -9.47
C ASP A 27 4.86 6.80 -8.17
N GLN A 28 3.88 5.98 -7.77
CA GLN A 28 3.90 5.21 -6.53
C GLN A 28 2.97 3.99 -6.61
N ILE A 29 3.30 2.93 -5.86
CA ILE A 29 2.43 1.78 -5.53
C ILE A 29 2.10 1.76 -4.03
N ASN A 30 0.82 1.54 -3.72
CA ASN A 30 0.30 1.31 -2.37
C ASN A 30 -0.09 -0.16 -2.23
N VAL A 31 0.55 -0.89 -1.31
CA VAL A 31 0.26 -2.29 -1.01
C VAL A 31 -0.61 -2.36 0.24
N ILE A 32 -1.88 -2.73 0.10
CA ILE A 32 -2.79 -2.92 1.23
C ILE A 32 -2.64 -4.34 1.76
N PHE A 33 -2.42 -4.47 3.07
CA PHE A 33 -2.27 -5.76 3.74
C PHE A 33 -3.03 -5.79 5.08
N PRO A 34 -3.35 -6.97 5.65
CA PRO A 34 -4.12 -7.09 6.89
C PRO A 34 -3.27 -6.76 8.14
N GLY A 35 -2.71 -5.55 8.18
CA GLY A 35 -1.94 -5.04 9.31
C GLY A 35 -2.48 -3.73 9.86
N GLU A 36 -1.87 -3.28 10.95
CA GLU A 36 -2.27 -2.08 11.69
C GLU A 36 -1.37 -0.88 11.40
N ILE A 37 -0.19 -1.11 10.83
CA ILE A 37 0.79 -0.07 10.56
C ILE A 37 1.03 0.12 9.08
N SER A 38 1.39 1.33 8.70
CA SER A 38 1.83 1.68 7.36
C SER A 38 3.32 2.01 7.39
N PHE A 39 4.07 1.54 6.39
CA PHE A 39 5.52 1.75 6.30
C PHE A 39 6.00 1.75 4.85
N LYS A 40 7.12 2.41 4.58
CA LYS A 40 7.73 2.41 3.25
C LYS A 40 8.47 1.10 3.01
N LEU A 41 8.27 0.51 1.84
CA LEU A 41 9.08 -0.60 1.33
C LEU A 41 10.23 -0.08 0.47
N SER A 42 10.01 1.03 -0.25
CA SER A 42 11.02 1.80 -0.97
C SER A 42 10.56 3.25 -1.14
N GLU A 43 11.33 4.05 -1.87
CA GLU A 43 10.97 5.42 -2.26
C GLU A 43 9.59 5.52 -2.93
N LYS A 44 9.24 4.55 -3.80
CA LYS A 44 8.01 4.55 -4.62
C LYS A 44 6.99 3.47 -4.24
N ILE A 45 7.23 2.70 -3.18
CA ILE A 45 6.33 1.62 -2.75
C ILE A 45 6.10 1.73 -1.25
N GLN A 46 4.84 1.81 -0.82
CA GLN A 46 4.46 1.78 0.59
C GLN A 46 3.52 0.62 0.90
N ALA A 47 3.69 0.00 2.06
CA ALA A 47 2.70 -0.89 2.65
C ALA A 47 1.74 -0.09 3.52
N ILE A 48 0.44 -0.32 3.35
CA ILE A 48 -0.64 0.31 4.09
C ILE A 48 -1.39 -0.76 4.87
N GLY A 49 -1.38 -0.63 6.20
CA GLY A 49 -2.18 -1.49 7.06
C GLY A 49 -3.66 -1.21 6.85
N LEU A 50 -4.44 -2.23 6.47
CA LEU A 50 -5.88 -2.13 6.24
C LEU A 50 -6.62 -1.57 7.46
N ALA A 51 -6.24 -1.98 8.67
CA ALA A 51 -6.87 -1.48 9.89
C ALA A 51 -6.61 0.02 10.10
N SER A 52 -5.41 0.51 9.76
CA SER A 52 -5.09 1.94 9.80
C SER A 52 -5.88 2.72 8.75
N LEU A 53 -6.06 2.15 7.55
CA LEU A 53 -6.82 2.78 6.47
C LEU A 53 -8.29 2.98 6.87
N ILE A 54 -8.93 1.93 7.39
CA ILE A 54 -10.35 1.98 7.80
C ILE A 54 -10.55 2.95 8.99
N GLN A 55 -9.62 2.99 9.95
CA GLN A 55 -9.72 3.92 11.09
C GLN A 55 -9.69 5.40 10.67
N ASN A 56 -8.94 5.74 9.62
CA ASN A 56 -8.88 7.11 9.10
C ASN A 56 -10.19 7.52 8.41
N ASP A 57 -10.86 6.60 7.71
CA ASP A 57 -12.14 6.88 7.05
C ASP A 57 -13.25 7.20 8.08
N THR A 58 -13.27 6.49 9.21
CA THR A 58 -14.28 6.73 10.27
C THR A 58 -14.12 8.09 10.93
N LYS A 59 -12.90 8.65 10.98
CA LYS A 59 -12.66 10.00 11.51
C LYS A 59 -13.07 11.10 10.52
N ALA A 60 -12.98 10.85 9.22
CA ALA A 60 -13.38 11.80 8.19
C ALA A 60 -14.92 11.90 8.01
N ALA A 61 -15.65 10.85 8.41
CA ALA A 61 -17.12 10.78 8.28
C ALA A 61 -17.90 11.35 9.48
N THR A 62 -17.22 11.94 10.48
CA THR A 62 -17.89 12.65 11.58
C THR A 62 -17.75 14.16 11.36
N ILE A 63 -18.69 14.74 10.61
CA ILE A 63 -18.97 16.18 10.55
C ILE A 63 -20.47 16.39 10.55
#